data_AF-A0A8S2Y8E4-F1
#
_entry.id   AF-A0A8S2Y8E4-F1
#
_cell.length_a   1.000
_cell.length_b   1.000
_cell.length_c   1.000
_cell.angle_alpha   90.00
_cell.angle_beta   90.00
_cell.angle_gamma   90.00
#
_symmetry.space_group_name_H-M   'P 1'
#
loop_
_entity.id
_entity.type
_entity.pdbx_description
1 polymer ?
#
loop_
_entity_poly.entity_id
_entity_poly.type
_entity_poly.pdbx_seq_one_letter_code
_entity_poly.pdbx_strand_id
1 'polypeptide(L)'
;DKTMHEIYLWPFASSVVAGAGSVICSANKINDTRACQNNKTQNGLLKGELGYMGNILTDWMGSKSTVDPVLSGLDIDMPGNDKYMGDTLVAFVQNGSIPESRI
;
A
#
# COMPACT_ATOMS: atom_id res chain seq x y z
N ASP A 1 7.45 15.17 9.33
CA ASP A 1 6.61 14.33 10.21
C ASP A 1 5.40 15.10 10.71
N LYS A 2 5.60 16.19 11.47
CA LYS A 2 4.53 17.12 11.89
C LYS A 2 3.56 17.52 10.77
N THR A 3 4.07 18.01 9.64
CA THR A 3 3.24 18.39 8.48
C THR A 3 2.44 17.22 7.88
N MET A 4 2.98 16.00 7.94
CA MET A 4 2.24 14.82 7.47
C MET A 4 0.99 14.61 8.33
N HIS A 5 1.15 14.60 9.65
CA HIS A 5 0.06 14.39 10.60
C HIS A 5 -0.95 15.53 10.65
N GLU A 6 -0.47 16.77 10.66
CA GLU A 6 -1.33 17.94 10.89
C GLU A 6 -2.08 18.41 9.64
N ILE A 7 -1.54 18.14 8.44
CA ILE A 7 -2.11 18.67 7.18
C ILE A 7 -2.63 17.55 6.28
N TYR A 8 -1.77 16.60 5.91
CA TYR A 8 -2.10 15.65 4.82
C TYR A 8 -2.83 14.40 5.30
N LEU A 9 -2.52 13.89 6.49
CA LEU A 9 -3.08 12.65 7.02
C LEU A 9 -4.48 12.85 7.64
N TRP A 10 -4.77 14.05 8.12
CA TRP A 10 -6.04 14.40 8.79
C TRP A 10 -7.31 14.02 8.01
N PRO A 11 -7.45 14.33 6.71
CA PRO A 11 -8.64 13.91 5.94
C PRO A 11 -8.72 12.39 5.75
N PHE A 12 -7.59 11.68 5.68
CA PHE A 12 -7.58 10.22 5.64
C PHE A 12 -8.05 9.63 6.96
N ALA A 13 -7.60 10.16 8.10
CA ALA A 13 -8.10 9.75 9.42
C ALA A 13 -9.62 9.89 9.51
N SER A 14 -10.17 11.01 9.03
CA SER A 14 -11.62 11.22 8.97
C SER A 14 -12.33 10.19 8.09
N SER A 15 -11.73 9.83 6.95
CA SER A 15 -12.27 8.82 6.02
C SER A 15 -12.22 7.41 6.60
N VAL A 16 -11.15 7.07 7.32
CA VAL A 16 -11.00 5.78 8.03
C VAL A 16 -12.08 5.66 9.11
N VAL A 17 -12.27 6.69 9.93
CA VAL A 17 -13.33 6.74 10.96
C VAL A 17 -14.73 6.65 10.34
N ALA A 18 -14.93 7.23 9.16
CA ALA A 18 -16.19 7.13 8.41
C ALA A 18 -16.42 5.74 7.78
N GLY A 19 -15.46 4.81 7.89
CA GLY A 19 -15.59 3.44 7.35
C GLY A 19 -15.29 3.34 5.86
N ALA A 20 -14.34 4.12 5.34
CA ALA A 20 -13.88 3.98 3.96
C ALA A 20 -13.47 2.53 3.65
N GLY A 21 -14.05 1.93 2.61
CA GLY A 21 -13.74 0.55 2.24
C GLY A 21 -12.35 0.39 1.64
N SER A 22 -11.88 1.40 0.89
CA SER A 22 -10.69 1.34 0.05
C SER A 22 -9.92 2.66 0.03
N VAL A 23 -8.59 2.59 -0.02
CA VAL A 23 -7.69 3.76 -0.20
C VAL A 23 -6.77 3.51 -1.38
N ILE A 24 -6.58 4.52 -2.23
CA ILE A 24 -5.67 4.45 -3.38
C ILE A 24 -4.33 5.10 -2.99
N CYS A 25 -3.23 4.38 -3.15
CA CYS A 25 -1.88 4.94 -3.02
C CYS A 25 -1.49 5.70 -4.28
N SER A 26 -0.87 6.86 -4.10
CA SER A 26 -0.58 7.78 -5.20
C SER A 26 0.65 7.38 -6.04
N ALA A 27 0.73 7.91 -7.27
CA ALA A 27 1.86 7.65 -8.18
C ALA A 27 3.18 8.35 -7.77
N ASN A 28 3.14 9.35 -6.89
CA ASN A 28 4.32 10.12 -6.50
C ASN A 28 5.22 9.38 -5.50
N LYS A 29 6.40 9.96 -5.28
CA LYS A 29 7.31 9.55 -4.21
C LYS A 29 7.07 10.38 -2.95
N ILE A 30 7.26 9.74 -1.80
CA ILE A 30 7.28 10.35 -0.48
C ILE A 30 8.64 10.01 0.11
N ASN A 31 9.49 11.02 0.31
CA ASN A 31 10.88 10.85 0.73
C ASN A 31 11.62 9.80 -0.15
N ASP A 32 11.61 10.02 -1.46
CA ASP A 32 12.22 9.17 -2.50
C ASP A 32 11.68 7.74 -2.67
N THR A 33 10.73 7.32 -1.83
CA THR A 33 10.06 6.02 -1.92
C THR A 33 8.68 6.18 -2.55
N ARG A 34 8.33 5.39 -3.56
CA ARG A 34 6.98 5.46 -4.18
C ARG A 34 5.90 5.21 -3.14
N ALA A 35 4.78 5.94 -3.19
CA ALA A 35 3.75 5.83 -2.16
C ALA A 35 3.18 4.40 -2.06
N CYS A 36 3.02 3.70 -3.20
CA CYS A 36 2.55 2.31 -3.25
C CYS A 36 3.56 1.25 -2.74
N GLN A 37 4.79 1.63 -2.42
CA GLN A 37 5.78 0.76 -1.76
C GLN A 37 6.38 1.40 -0.50
N ASN A 38 5.69 2.40 0.06
CA ASN A 38 6.19 3.13 1.21
C ASN A 38 5.62 2.52 2.50
N ASN A 39 6.44 1.68 3.13
CA ASN A 39 6.12 1.01 4.39
C ASN A 39 5.72 1.99 5.50
N LYS A 40 6.38 3.17 5.57
CA LYS A 40 6.05 4.17 6.60
C LYS A 40 4.62 4.70 6.43
N THR A 41 4.19 5.01 5.22
CA THR A 41 2.85 5.58 5.01
C THR A 41 1.74 4.55 5.05
N GLN A 42 1.98 3.35 4.52
CA GLN A 42 0.96 2.31 4.43
C GLN A 42 0.83 1.51 5.75
N ASN A 43 1.87 0.77 6.13
CA ASN A 43 1.83 -0.02 7.37
C ASN A 43 1.96 0.85 8.62
N GLY A 44 2.83 1.86 8.60
CA GLY A 44 3.05 2.74 9.74
C GLY A 44 1.85 3.64 10.02
N LEU A 45 1.59 4.62 9.15
CA LEU A 45 0.55 5.62 9.36
C LEU A 45 -0.86 5.05 9.16
N LEU A 46 -1.16 4.48 7.98
CA LEU A 46 -2.53 4.14 7.62
C LEU A 46 -3.04 2.89 8.37
N LYS A 47 -2.36 1.75 8.27
CA LYS A 47 -2.77 0.51 8.95
C LYS A 47 -2.44 0.51 10.44
N GLY A 48 -1.27 1.04 10.81
CA GLY A 48 -0.79 1.08 12.20
C GLY A 48 -1.45 2.16 13.04
N GLU A 49 -1.15 3.43 12.76
CA GLU A 49 -1.61 4.55 13.59
C GLU A 49 -3.10 4.86 13.44
N LEU A 50 -3.63 4.85 12.21
CA LEU A 50 -5.05 5.11 11.97
C LEU A 50 -5.92 3.85 12.12
N GLY A 51 -5.33 2.67 12.26
CA GLY A 51 -6.06 1.41 12.42
C GLY A 51 -6.90 1.03 11.19
N TYR A 52 -6.48 1.44 9.98
CA TYR A 52 -7.23 1.16 8.76
C TYR A 52 -7.31 -0.34 8.47
N MET A 53 -8.52 -0.89 8.43
CA MET A 53 -8.78 -2.32 8.19
C MET A 53 -9.23 -2.65 6.75
N GLY A 54 -9.35 -1.63 5.89
CA GLY A 54 -9.72 -1.82 4.49
C GLY A 54 -8.51 -2.18 3.61
N ASN A 55 -8.70 -2.10 2.30
CA ASN A 55 -7.69 -2.45 1.31
C ASN A 55 -7.00 -1.23 0.68
N ILE A 56 -5.71 -1.35 0.44
CA ILE A 56 -4.90 -0.36 -0.29
C ILE A 56 -4.76 -0.81 -1.75
N LEU A 57 -5.19 0.05 -2.67
CA LEU A 57 -5.08 -0.17 -4.11
C LEU A 57 -3.99 0.71 -4.72
N THR A 58 -3.33 0.25 -5.78
CA THR A 58 -2.50 1.14 -6.59
C THR A 58 -3.32 2.10 -7.43
N ASP A 59 -2.82 3.33 -7.59
CA ASP A 59 -3.14 4.12 -8.77
C ASP A 59 -2.63 3.39 -10.03
N TRP A 60 -3.15 3.73 -11.20
CA TRP A 60 -2.97 2.92 -12.41
C TRP A 60 -1.49 2.78 -12.76
N MET A 61 -1.01 1.53 -12.79
CA MET A 61 0.39 1.18 -13.01
C MET A 61 1.34 1.75 -11.93
N GLY A 62 0.85 1.89 -10.70
CA GLY A 62 1.61 2.39 -9.54
C GLY A 62 2.65 1.40 -9.02
N SER A 63 2.45 0.10 -9.23
CA SER A 63 3.44 -0.93 -8.92
C SER A 63 4.56 -0.96 -9.96
N LYS A 64 5.78 -1.21 -9.49
CA LYS A 64 6.98 -1.38 -10.33
C LYS A 64 7.90 -2.51 -9.82
N SER A 65 7.44 -3.26 -8.84
CA SER A 65 8.06 -4.45 -8.26
C SER A 65 6.97 -5.26 -7.55
N THR A 66 7.27 -6.49 -7.14
CA THR A 66 6.32 -7.38 -6.47
C THR A 66 6.48 -7.37 -4.96
N VAL A 67 7.71 -7.63 -4.50
CA VAL A 67 8.00 -7.88 -3.08
C VAL A 67 7.81 -6.61 -2.24
N ASP A 68 8.42 -5.48 -2.65
CA ASP A 68 8.38 -4.26 -1.82
C ASP A 68 6.97 -3.72 -1.60
N PRO A 69 6.10 -3.59 -2.63
CA PRO A 69 4.73 -3.12 -2.43
C PRO A 69 3.93 -4.05 -1.51
N VAL A 70 4.01 -5.36 -1.74
CA VAL A 70 3.24 -6.36 -0.97
C VAL A 70 3.65 -6.35 0.50
N LEU A 71 4.95 -6.35 0.80
CA LEU A 71 5.45 -6.27 2.17
C LEU A 71 5.22 -4.90 2.82
N SER A 72 5.15 -3.83 2.02
CA SER A 72 4.88 -2.47 2.50
C SER A 72 3.42 -2.18 2.80
N GLY A 73 2.51 -3.10 2.46
CA GLY A 73 1.09 -3.00 2.82
C GLY A 73 0.12 -2.90 1.65
N LEU A 74 0.58 -3.01 0.40
CA LEU A 74 -0.30 -3.00 -0.76
C LEU A 74 -1.18 -4.26 -0.76
N ASP A 75 -2.47 -4.12 -1.07
CA ASP A 75 -3.44 -5.22 -1.07
C ASP A 75 -3.96 -5.54 -2.49
N ILE A 76 -4.17 -4.52 -3.33
CA ILE A 76 -4.66 -4.70 -4.70
C ILE A 76 -3.79 -3.92 -5.68
N ASP A 77 -3.34 -4.59 -6.72
CA ASP A 77 -2.71 -3.93 -7.86
C ASP A 77 -3.71 -3.67 -9.00
N MET A 78 -3.77 -2.42 -9.45
CA MET A 78 -4.61 -1.93 -10.53
C MET A 78 -3.77 -1.30 -11.65
N PRO A 79 -4.11 -1.57 -12.93
CA PRO A 79 -5.19 -2.44 -13.41
C PRO A 79 -4.80 -3.94 -13.48
N GLY A 80 -3.65 -4.34 -12.95
CA GLY A 80 -3.21 -5.75 -12.88
C GLY A 80 -2.59 -6.31 -14.15
N ASN A 81 -2.23 -5.46 -15.12
CA ASN A 81 -1.64 -5.88 -16.41
C ASN A 81 -0.12 -5.62 -16.52
N ASP A 82 0.54 -5.29 -15.41
CA ASP A 82 1.93 -4.80 -15.38
C ASP A 82 2.97 -5.88 -15.03
N LYS A 83 2.55 -7.15 -14.97
CA LYS A 83 3.36 -8.37 -14.69
C LYS A 83 3.97 -8.44 -13.29
N TYR A 84 3.78 -7.46 -12.42
CA TYR A 84 4.37 -7.49 -11.08
C TYR A 84 3.56 -8.36 -10.11
N MET A 85 2.24 -8.46 -10.29
CA MET A 85 1.40 -9.36 -9.50
C MET A 85 1.03 -10.63 -10.28
N GLY A 86 -0.02 -11.35 -9.86
CA GLY A 86 -0.45 -12.59 -10.49
C GLY A 86 0.58 -13.71 -10.35
N ASP A 87 1.00 -14.31 -11.46
CA ASP A 87 1.96 -15.44 -11.47
C ASP A 87 3.29 -15.07 -10.79
N THR A 88 3.76 -13.83 -10.96
CA THR A 88 4.99 -13.35 -10.32
C THR A 88 4.85 -13.34 -8.79
N LEU A 89 3.69 -12.92 -8.28
CA LEU A 89 3.40 -12.95 -6.85
C LEU A 89 3.35 -14.39 -6.33
N VAL A 90 2.69 -15.30 -7.06
CA VAL A 90 2.63 -16.72 -6.71
C VAL A 90 4.03 -17.32 -6.61
N ALA A 91 4.93 -17.01 -7.54
CA ALA A 91 6.32 -17.48 -7.50
C ALA A 91 7.09 -16.98 -6.26
N PHE A 92 6.88 -15.73 -5.87
CA PHE A 92 7.51 -15.16 -4.66
C PHE A 92 6.92 -15.68 -3.35
N VAL A 93 5.66 -16.11 -3.34
CA VAL A 93 5.09 -16.81 -2.18
C VAL A 93 5.64 -18.23 -2.09
N GLN A 94 5.67 -18.96 -3.21
CA GLN A 94 6.18 -20.34 -3.26
C GLN A 94 7.67 -20.44 -2.91
N ASN A 95 8.48 -19.44 -3.26
CA ASN A 95 9.90 -19.41 -2.92
C ASN A 95 10.19 -18.87 -1.50
N GLY A 96 9.16 -18.47 -0.75
CA GLY A 96 9.27 -17.99 0.62
C GLY A 96 9.70 -16.52 0.78
N SER A 97 9.84 -15.76 -0.31
CA SER A 97 10.18 -14.33 -0.23
C SER A 97 9.02 -13.49 0.31
N ILE A 98 7.78 -13.92 0.08
CA ILE A 98 6.57 -13.32 0.64
C ILE A 98 5.88 -14.38 1.50
N PRO A 99 5.62 -14.11 2.78
CA PRO A 99 4.93 -15.06 3.63
C PRO A 99 3.47 -15.20 3.19
N GLU A 100 2.95 -16.43 3.17
CA GLU A 100 1.56 -16.71 2.80
C GLU A 100 0.57 -15.97 3.71
N SER A 101 0.93 -15.71 4.98
CA SER A 101 0.13 -14.91 5.91
C SER A 101 -0.07 -13.45 5.49
N ARG A 102 0.67 -12.96 4.47
CA ARG A 102 0.50 -11.61 3.93
C ARG A 102 -0.58 -11.55 2.84
N ILE A 103 -0.87 -12.67 2.19
CA ILE A 103 -1.84 -12.81 1.09
C ILE A 103 -3.22 -13.10 1.67
#